data_AF-A0A8H5QAY3-F1
#
_entry.id   AF-A0A8H5QAY3-F1
#
_cell.length_a   1.000
_cell.length_b   1.000
_cell.length_c   1.000
_cell.angle_alpha   90.00
_cell.angle_beta   90.00
_cell.angle_gamma   90.00
#
_symmetry.space_group_name_H-M   'P 1'
#
loop_
_entity.id
_entity.type
_entity.pdbx_description
1 polymer ?
#
loop_
_entity_poly.entity_id
_entity_poly.type
_entity_poly.pdbx_seq_one_letter_code
_entity_poly.pdbx_strand_id
1 'polypeptide(L)'
;MNSPYAKELSVAIGALQKAAQLSQSIVSEKDKGAIEKDDLSPVTVADFAVQALLTATIKNAFPEDKVVGEEDASDLRQNSVLMERVWQLLEGVAGDGDTVSLCKLPESREQMCDLIDECGASSPSATGRTWVFDPIDGTKTYLLGQLYAINTALLVDGEQIVGIVGAPNLSIDAKAPLKNEDIDPKGEGCIFFAVKGHGAYIRPLKTDQPRRLPLYTNNDISLVTSSTVNSALFRVHENVASRLNTAYPGNDLLPWVLRWAVLAMGLGNTTVWVYRRPDRYAKVWDHAGAMLLFEETGGKITDVWGRKINLAAGRMMSANFGFVGAREEHERVLQVVKEAYSEQIKLRTNMHA
;
A
#
# COMPACT_ATOMS: atom_id res chain seq x y z
N MET A 1 15.11 -13.89 7.72
CA MET A 1 15.42 -14.19 6.30
C MET A 1 16.91 -13.95 6.09
N ASN A 2 17.64 -14.84 5.42
CA ASN A 2 19.04 -14.59 5.02
C ASN A 2 19.03 -13.85 3.68
N SER A 3 19.32 -12.54 3.68
CA SER A 3 19.24 -11.66 2.52
C SER A 3 20.28 -10.54 2.66
N PRO A 4 20.84 -10.01 1.55
CA PRO A 4 21.73 -8.85 1.61
C PRO A 4 21.05 -7.58 2.13
N TYR A 5 19.71 -7.55 2.17
CA TYR A 5 18.91 -6.43 2.66
C TYR A 5 18.37 -6.66 4.09
N ALA A 6 19.06 -7.50 4.89
CA ALA A 6 18.62 -7.82 6.25
C ALA A 6 18.57 -6.57 7.17
N LYS A 7 19.49 -5.61 6.99
CA LYS A 7 19.51 -4.35 7.74
C LYS A 7 18.29 -3.50 7.38
N GLU A 8 18.04 -3.28 6.10
CA GLU A 8 16.88 -2.55 5.57
C GLU A 8 15.59 -3.15 6.11
N LEU A 9 15.45 -4.47 6.03
CA LEU A 9 14.27 -5.18 6.50
C LEU A 9 14.07 -4.98 8.01
N SER A 10 15.12 -5.14 8.82
CA SER A 10 15.03 -5.00 10.28
C SER A 10 14.64 -3.58 10.70
N VAL A 11 15.26 -2.56 10.10
CA VAL A 11 14.96 -1.15 10.38
C VAL A 11 13.53 -0.82 9.98
N ALA A 12 13.14 -1.13 8.74
CA ALA A 12 11.85 -0.74 8.21
C ALA A 12 10.69 -1.52 8.85
N ILE A 13 10.86 -2.80 9.19
CA ILE A 13 9.86 -3.55 9.96
C ILE A 13 9.67 -2.93 11.36
N GLY A 14 10.75 -2.53 12.04
CA GLY A 14 10.66 -1.88 13.35
C GLY A 14 9.90 -0.55 13.29
N ALA A 15 10.22 0.29 12.31
CA ALA A 15 9.54 1.56 12.07
C ALA A 15 8.04 1.36 11.75
N LEU A 16 7.75 0.47 10.80
CA LEU A 16 6.38 0.19 10.35
C LEU A 16 5.53 -0.47 11.43
N GLN A 17 6.10 -1.31 12.29
CA GLN A 17 5.38 -1.84 13.45
C GLN A 17 4.94 -0.73 14.41
N LYS A 18 5.83 0.22 14.73
CA LYS A 18 5.47 1.37 15.60
C LYS A 18 4.45 2.29 14.92
N ALA A 19 4.60 2.53 13.62
CA ALA A 19 3.61 3.29 12.82
C ALA A 19 2.22 2.63 12.85
N ALA A 20 2.15 1.31 12.67
CA ALA A 20 0.89 0.55 12.71
C ALA A 20 0.23 0.54 14.09
N GLN A 21 1.03 0.49 15.17
CA GLN A 21 0.52 0.62 16.54
C GLN A 21 -0.02 2.02 16.81
N LEU A 22 0.69 3.05 16.33
CA LEU A 22 0.25 4.44 16.43
C LEU A 22 -1.06 4.69 15.65
N SER A 23 -1.19 4.16 14.44
CA SER A 23 -2.42 4.32 13.67
C SER A 23 -3.61 3.62 14.34
N GLN A 24 -3.41 2.45 14.97
CA GLN A 24 -4.46 1.80 15.77
C GLN A 24 -4.90 2.64 16.98
N SER A 25 -3.97 3.31 17.67
CA SER A 25 -4.33 4.13 18.84
C SER A 25 -5.17 5.35 18.46
N ILE A 26 -4.90 5.98 17.32
CA ILE A 26 -5.63 7.15 16.83
C ILE A 26 -7.11 6.81 16.53
N VAL A 27 -7.39 5.67 15.88
CA VAL A 27 -8.77 5.23 15.61
C VAL A 27 -9.50 4.93 16.93
N SER A 28 -8.83 4.28 17.88
CA SER A 28 -9.44 3.96 19.19
C SER A 28 -9.80 5.21 20.01
N GLU A 29 -9.03 6.30 19.89
CA GLU A 29 -9.34 7.59 20.53
C GLU A 29 -10.55 8.28 19.89
N LYS A 30 -10.69 8.20 18.55
CA LYS A 30 -11.84 8.75 17.83
C LYS A 30 -13.15 8.12 18.30
N ASP A 31 -13.19 6.79 18.45
CA ASP A 31 -14.38 6.07 18.92
C ASP A 31 -14.82 6.48 20.34
N LYS A 32 -13.92 7.10 21.12
CA LYS A 32 -14.21 7.67 22.45
C LYS A 32 -14.78 9.10 22.40
N GLY A 33 -15.09 9.63 21.22
CA GLY A 33 -15.75 10.93 21.04
C GLY A 33 -14.80 12.13 21.07
N ALA A 34 -13.49 11.92 20.89
CA ALA A 34 -12.54 13.01 20.78
C ALA A 34 -12.38 13.43 19.30
N ILE A 35 -12.67 14.71 19.02
CA ILE A 35 -12.43 15.52 17.80
C ILE A 35 -13.62 15.68 16.83
N GLU A 36 -14.12 16.92 16.75
CA GLU A 36 -14.72 17.53 15.55
C GLU A 36 -14.12 18.93 15.36
N LYS A 37 -13.34 19.12 14.28
CA LYS A 37 -13.16 20.34 13.47
C LYS A 37 -12.55 19.91 12.13
N ASP A 38 -13.00 20.50 11.02
CA ASP A 38 -12.75 20.03 9.65
C ASP A 38 -11.26 19.95 9.26
N ASP A 39 -10.37 20.67 9.96
CA ASP A 39 -8.92 20.74 9.69
C ASP A 39 -8.06 19.79 10.56
N LEU A 40 -8.68 18.91 11.35
CA LEU A 40 -8.02 17.99 12.30
C LEU A 40 -8.48 16.55 12.11
N SER A 41 -8.72 16.15 10.86
CA SER A 41 -9.23 14.80 10.59
C SER A 41 -8.26 13.74 11.15
N PRO A 42 -8.76 12.67 11.80
CA PRO A 42 -7.90 11.62 12.38
C PRO A 42 -6.97 10.95 11.37
N VAL A 43 -7.33 10.97 10.08
CA VAL A 43 -6.50 10.44 9.01
C VAL A 43 -5.34 11.38 8.69
N THR A 44 -5.59 12.68 8.52
CA THR A 44 -4.54 13.69 8.33
C THR A 44 -3.47 13.63 9.42
N VAL A 45 -3.90 13.48 10.67
CA VAL A 45 -2.99 13.35 11.81
C VAL A 45 -2.15 12.07 11.72
N ALA A 46 -2.78 10.95 11.35
CA ALA A 46 -2.09 9.66 11.20
C ALA A 46 -1.12 9.68 10.01
N ASP A 47 -1.50 10.25 8.87
CA ASP A 47 -0.69 10.37 7.68
C ASP A 47 0.63 11.10 7.98
N PHE A 48 0.55 12.28 8.59
CA PHE A 48 1.73 13.05 8.97
C PHE A 48 2.61 12.35 10.00
N ALA A 49 2.01 11.77 11.05
CA ALA A 49 2.77 11.11 12.10
C ALA A 49 3.49 9.87 11.58
N VAL A 50 2.80 9.04 10.78
CA VAL A 50 3.39 7.84 10.18
C VAL A 50 4.49 8.22 9.18
N GLN A 51 4.25 9.18 8.29
CA GLN A 51 5.27 9.60 7.32
C GLN A 51 6.50 10.19 8.02
N ALA A 52 6.33 11.03 9.05
CA ALA A 52 7.45 11.58 9.82
C ALA A 52 8.28 10.48 10.51
N LEU A 53 7.60 9.52 11.17
CA LEU A 53 8.25 8.40 11.86
C LEU A 53 9.06 7.52 10.90
N LEU A 54 8.44 7.11 9.79
CA LEU A 54 9.09 6.29 8.77
C LEU A 54 10.30 7.02 8.17
N THR A 55 10.12 8.29 7.82
CA THR A 55 11.18 9.09 7.19
C THR A 55 12.35 9.32 8.13
N ALA A 56 12.10 9.74 9.38
CA ALA A 56 13.14 9.93 10.39
C ALA A 56 13.95 8.65 10.63
N THR A 57 13.27 7.52 10.75
CA THR A 57 13.91 6.21 10.96
C THR A 57 14.80 5.82 9.79
N ILE A 58 14.27 5.92 8.55
CA ILE A 58 14.99 5.54 7.34
C ILE A 58 16.17 6.47 7.08
N LYS A 59 15.99 7.80 7.18
CA LYS A 59 17.08 8.76 6.99
C LYS A 59 18.18 8.64 8.04
N ASN A 60 17.85 8.27 9.28
CA ASN A 60 18.88 7.97 10.27
C ASN A 60 19.69 6.72 9.91
N ALA A 61 19.04 5.66 9.41
CA ALA A 61 19.72 4.40 9.09
C ALA A 61 20.46 4.42 7.73
N PHE A 62 19.94 5.21 6.78
CA PHE A 62 20.39 5.34 5.39
C PHE A 62 20.34 6.83 4.94
N PRO A 63 21.27 7.68 5.42
CA PRO A 63 21.22 9.13 5.17
C PRO A 63 21.24 9.56 3.70
N GLU A 64 21.91 8.76 2.86
CA GLU A 64 22.07 9.01 1.41
C GLU A 64 20.90 8.49 0.57
N ASP A 65 20.01 7.67 1.14
CA ASP A 65 18.86 7.15 0.41
C ASP A 65 17.82 8.27 0.20
N LYS A 66 17.20 8.28 -0.97
CA LYS A 66 16.05 9.14 -1.24
C LYS A 66 14.81 8.58 -0.58
N VAL A 67 13.86 9.44 -0.28
CA VAL A 67 12.57 9.09 0.31
C VAL A 67 11.46 9.74 -0.50
N VAL A 68 10.33 9.05 -0.67
CA VAL A 68 9.16 9.52 -1.43
C VAL A 68 7.92 9.12 -0.66
N GLY A 69 7.06 10.07 -0.32
CA GLY A 69 5.80 9.83 0.37
C GLY A 69 4.66 10.64 -0.23
N GLU A 70 3.43 10.36 0.18
CA GLU A 70 2.23 11.07 -0.29
C GLU A 70 2.22 12.53 0.15
N GLU A 71 2.54 12.77 1.43
CA GLU A 71 2.26 14.03 2.11
C GLU A 71 3.37 15.08 1.95
N ASP A 72 3.00 16.36 2.09
CA ASP A 72 3.90 17.50 2.29
C ASP A 72 3.45 18.31 3.53
N ALA A 73 4.36 19.03 4.19
CA ALA A 73 4.07 19.67 5.47
C ALA A 73 3.46 21.08 5.32
N SER A 74 2.85 21.42 4.18
CA SER A 74 2.19 22.71 3.98
C SER A 74 1.08 22.96 5.01
N ASP A 75 0.24 21.96 5.24
CA ASP A 75 -0.88 22.04 6.19
C ASP A 75 -0.41 22.14 7.64
N LEU A 76 0.67 21.41 8.00
CA LEU A 76 1.28 21.49 9.33
C LEU A 76 1.80 22.91 9.62
N ARG A 77 2.48 23.53 8.65
CA ARG A 77 3.02 24.89 8.81
C ARG A 77 1.94 25.96 8.88
N GLN A 78 0.80 25.73 8.25
CA GLN A 78 -0.34 26.65 8.30
C GLN A 78 -1.23 26.45 9.53
N ASN A 79 -1.17 25.27 10.17
CA ASN A 79 -2.02 24.90 11.30
C ASN A 79 -1.20 24.42 12.50
N SER A 80 -0.90 25.33 13.43
CA SER A 80 -0.13 25.03 14.64
C SER A 80 -0.82 24.02 15.58
N VAL A 81 -2.16 23.95 15.56
CA VAL A 81 -2.91 22.96 16.36
C VAL A 81 -2.72 21.56 15.80
N LEU A 82 -2.77 21.42 14.48
CA LEU A 82 -2.47 20.15 13.80
C LEU A 82 -1.02 19.75 14.05
N MET A 83 -0.06 20.67 13.87
CA MET A 83 1.36 20.42 14.14
C MET A 83 1.59 19.91 15.56
N GLU A 84 0.99 20.58 16.55
CA GLU A 84 1.14 20.19 17.95
C GLU A 84 0.55 18.81 18.21
N ARG A 85 -0.60 18.49 17.60
CA ARG A 85 -1.23 17.17 17.75
C ARG A 85 -0.38 16.05 17.15
N VAL A 86 0.19 16.26 15.96
CA VAL A 86 1.11 15.28 15.35
C VAL A 86 2.36 15.12 16.22
N TRP A 87 2.91 16.22 16.73
CA TRP A 87 4.09 16.19 17.60
C TRP A 87 3.85 15.39 18.89
N GLN A 88 2.74 15.64 19.60
CA GLN A 88 2.38 14.93 20.83
C GLN A 88 2.19 13.43 20.61
N LEU A 89 1.63 13.03 19.46
CA LEU A 89 1.51 11.62 19.10
C LEU A 89 2.87 10.96 18.91
N LEU A 90 3.82 11.64 18.25
CA LEU A 90 5.18 11.14 18.08
C LEU A 90 5.91 11.03 19.42
N GLU A 91 5.78 12.02 20.31
CA GLU A 91 6.36 11.95 21.66
C GLU A 91 5.79 10.76 22.47
N GLY A 92 4.51 10.45 22.30
CA GLY A 92 3.88 9.28 22.92
C GLY A 92 4.52 7.95 22.52
N VAL A 93 5.06 7.84 21.28
CA VAL A 93 5.77 6.64 20.81
C VAL A 93 7.11 6.46 21.54
N ALA A 94 7.78 7.54 21.93
CA ALA A 94 9.09 7.49 22.60
C ALA A 94 9.03 6.94 24.03
N GLY A 95 7.88 7.05 24.70
CA GLY A 95 7.68 6.62 26.09
C GLY A 95 7.41 5.13 26.29
N ASP A 96 7.20 4.38 25.20
CA ASP A 96 6.90 2.94 25.22
C ASP A 96 8.20 2.13 25.37
N GLY A 97 8.65 1.97 26.61
CA GLY A 97 9.97 1.46 27.02
C GLY A 97 10.33 0.01 26.66
N ASP A 98 9.66 -0.58 25.66
CA ASP A 98 9.93 -1.93 25.18
C ASP A 98 10.67 -1.94 23.83
N THR A 99 11.77 -2.70 23.84
CA THR A 99 12.72 -3.02 22.74
C THR A 99 13.64 -1.90 22.25
N VAL A 100 14.91 -2.26 22.06
CA VAL A 100 15.99 -1.46 21.42
C VAL A 100 15.45 -0.78 20.16
N SER A 101 14.98 0.47 20.29
CA SER A 101 14.18 1.07 19.24
C SER A 101 15.05 1.38 18.02
N LEU A 102 14.91 0.54 16.98
CA LEU A 102 15.36 0.86 15.63
C LEU A 102 14.56 2.02 15.03
N CYS A 103 13.43 2.39 15.66
CA CYS A 103 12.64 3.55 15.31
C CYS A 103 13.30 4.82 15.85
N LYS A 104 13.49 5.79 14.95
CA LYS A 104 13.91 7.16 15.27
C LYS A 104 12.78 8.11 14.94
N LEU A 105 12.60 9.07 15.83
CA LEU A 105 11.61 10.12 15.70
C LEU A 105 12.31 11.44 15.33
N PRO A 106 11.60 12.40 14.71
CA PRO A 106 12.14 13.74 14.55
C PRO A 106 12.47 14.36 15.91
N GLU A 107 13.55 15.14 15.97
CA GLU A 107 14.09 15.81 17.16
C GLU A 107 13.41 17.15 17.44
N SER A 108 12.73 17.72 16.44
CA SER A 108 11.97 18.96 16.58
C SER A 108 10.79 19.01 15.60
N ARG A 109 9.84 19.90 15.86
CA ARG A 109 8.71 20.20 14.96
C ARG A 109 9.19 20.68 13.59
N GLU A 110 10.26 21.45 13.55
CA GLU A 110 10.86 21.92 12.29
C GLU A 110 11.42 20.74 11.50
N GLN A 111 12.25 19.90 12.14
CA GLN A 111 12.80 18.72 11.47
C GLN A 111 11.70 17.75 11.02
N MET A 112 10.62 17.59 11.79
CA MET A 112 9.45 16.81 11.38
C MET A 112 8.89 17.33 10.04
N CYS A 113 8.68 18.63 9.91
CA CYS A 113 8.14 19.22 8.70
C CYS A 113 9.14 19.10 7.52
N ASP A 114 10.43 19.30 7.76
CA ASP A 114 11.47 19.17 6.74
C ASP A 114 11.56 17.75 6.17
N LEU A 115 11.46 16.73 7.03
CA LEU A 115 11.44 15.32 6.61
C LEU A 115 10.20 15.00 5.78
N ILE A 116 9.02 15.52 6.17
CA ILE A 116 7.78 15.33 5.41
C ILE A 116 7.90 16.00 4.03
N ASP A 117 8.44 17.22 3.96
CA ASP A 117 8.64 17.91 2.68
C ASP A 117 9.65 17.21 1.77
N GLU A 118 10.75 16.67 2.32
CA GLU A 118 11.72 15.88 1.55
C GLU A 118 11.02 14.71 0.84
N CYS A 119 10.12 14.01 1.57
CA CYS A 119 9.27 12.95 1.05
C CYS A 119 8.26 13.42 0.00
N GLY A 120 7.59 14.54 0.24
CA GLY A 120 6.56 15.09 -0.65
C GLY A 120 7.12 15.67 -1.95
N ALA A 121 8.34 16.22 -1.91
CA ALA A 121 8.98 16.84 -3.07
C ALA A 121 9.74 15.85 -3.97
N SER A 122 10.16 14.72 -3.43
CA SER A 122 10.98 13.75 -4.14
C SER A 122 10.19 12.85 -5.10
N SER A 123 10.90 12.24 -6.04
CA SER A 123 10.36 11.28 -7.01
C SER A 123 11.27 10.05 -7.13
N PRO A 124 10.70 8.86 -7.39
CA PRO A 124 11.47 7.69 -7.77
C PRO A 124 12.34 7.95 -9.00
N SER A 125 13.48 7.26 -9.08
CA SER A 125 14.43 7.38 -10.17
C SER A 125 14.84 6.00 -10.69
N ALA A 126 15.30 5.97 -11.95
CA ALA A 126 15.83 4.75 -12.56
C ALA A 126 17.22 4.37 -12.02
N THR A 127 17.82 5.19 -11.16
CA THR A 127 19.14 4.95 -10.56
C THR A 127 19.15 5.28 -9.08
N GLY A 128 19.95 4.54 -8.32
CA GLY A 128 20.14 4.74 -6.88
C GLY A 128 19.04 4.11 -6.05
N ARG A 129 19.01 4.49 -4.76
CA ARG A 129 18.12 3.91 -3.76
C ARG A 129 17.03 4.91 -3.39
N THR A 130 15.78 4.46 -3.44
CA THR A 130 14.62 5.28 -3.07
C THR A 130 13.66 4.46 -2.22
N TRP A 131 13.40 4.95 -1.01
CA TRP A 131 12.31 4.46 -0.19
C TRP A 131 11.01 5.14 -0.59
N VAL A 132 9.93 4.36 -0.65
CA VAL A 132 8.59 4.82 -1.01
C VAL A 132 7.64 4.46 0.12
N PHE A 133 6.83 5.43 0.56
CA PHE A 133 5.90 5.28 1.67
C PHE A 133 4.48 5.65 1.25
N ASP A 134 3.52 4.85 1.70
CA ASP A 134 2.11 5.26 1.80
C ASP A 134 1.76 5.20 3.30
N PRO A 135 1.61 6.35 3.98
CA PRO A 135 1.42 6.34 5.42
C PRO A 135 0.07 5.74 5.83
N ILE A 136 -1.03 5.98 5.09
CA ILE A 136 -2.34 5.34 5.28
C ILE A 136 -3.01 5.09 3.91
N ASP A 137 -2.78 3.90 3.34
CA ASP A 137 -3.54 3.44 2.17
C ASP A 137 -4.95 3.01 2.61
N GLY A 138 -5.96 3.57 1.95
CA GLY A 138 -7.36 3.36 2.33
C GLY A 138 -7.88 4.38 3.34
N THR A 139 -7.52 5.66 3.23
CA THR A 139 -8.00 6.77 4.06
C THR A 139 -9.49 6.68 4.46
N LYS A 140 -10.38 6.34 3.51
CA LYS A 140 -11.82 6.22 3.79
C LYS A 140 -12.16 5.04 4.69
N THR A 141 -11.54 3.89 4.47
CA THR A 141 -11.77 2.70 5.30
C THR A 141 -11.10 2.87 6.67
N TYR A 142 -9.93 3.51 6.73
CA TYR A 142 -9.31 3.91 8.00
C TYR A 142 -10.23 4.79 8.86
N LEU A 143 -10.85 5.81 8.26
CA LEU A 143 -11.82 6.67 8.96
C LEU A 143 -13.06 5.92 9.47
N LEU A 144 -13.40 4.78 8.86
CA LEU A 144 -14.50 3.91 9.26
C LEU A 144 -14.06 2.78 10.22
N GLY A 145 -12.79 2.74 10.64
CA GLY A 145 -12.24 1.67 11.48
C GLY A 145 -12.15 0.31 10.77
N GLN A 146 -12.20 0.32 9.43
CA GLN A 146 -12.17 -0.86 8.56
C GLN A 146 -10.73 -1.25 8.19
N LEU A 147 -10.57 -2.16 7.24
CA LEU A 147 -9.26 -2.55 6.70
C LEU A 147 -8.54 -1.36 6.02
N TYR A 148 -7.27 -1.16 6.36
CA TYR A 148 -6.35 -0.18 5.76
C TYR A 148 -4.92 -0.73 5.83
N ALA A 149 -3.98 -0.06 5.17
CA ALA A 149 -2.58 -0.45 5.19
C ALA A 149 -1.62 0.73 5.41
N ILE A 150 -0.41 0.41 5.86
CA ILE A 150 0.76 1.27 5.84
C ILE A 150 1.78 0.59 4.93
N ASN A 151 2.26 1.28 3.90
CA ASN A 151 3.17 0.69 2.92
C ASN A 151 4.58 1.28 3.03
N THR A 152 5.58 0.42 2.85
CA THR A 152 6.97 0.80 2.75
C THR A 152 7.68 -0.07 1.73
N ALA A 153 8.36 0.55 0.77
CA ALA A 153 9.13 -0.14 -0.25
C ALA A 153 10.52 0.46 -0.40
N LEU A 154 11.51 -0.36 -0.75
CA LEU A 154 12.80 0.11 -1.25
C LEU A 154 12.91 -0.24 -2.73
N LEU A 155 13.10 0.79 -3.54
CA LEU A 155 13.49 0.69 -4.93
C LEU A 155 15.01 0.83 -5.06
N VAL A 156 15.63 -0.03 -5.87
CA VAL A 156 17.04 0.10 -6.27
C VAL A 156 17.08 0.10 -7.78
N ASP A 157 17.61 1.17 -8.36
CA ASP A 157 17.68 1.39 -9.82
C ASP A 157 16.31 1.22 -10.50
N GLY A 158 15.26 1.74 -9.86
CA GLY A 158 13.88 1.69 -10.35
C GLY A 158 13.15 0.36 -10.15
N GLU A 159 13.81 -0.67 -9.60
CA GLU A 159 13.22 -1.97 -9.32
C GLU A 159 12.85 -2.10 -7.84
N GLN A 160 11.68 -2.63 -7.54
CA GLN A 160 11.30 -2.95 -6.15
C GLN A 160 12.14 -4.12 -5.61
N ILE A 161 12.88 -3.87 -4.54
CA ILE A 161 13.78 -4.86 -3.91
C ILE A 161 13.27 -5.32 -2.55
N VAL A 162 12.74 -4.40 -1.75
CA VAL A 162 12.12 -4.71 -0.45
C VAL A 162 10.69 -4.16 -0.46
N GLY A 163 9.74 -4.94 0.05
CA GLY A 163 8.36 -4.51 0.26
C GLY A 163 7.90 -4.93 1.64
N ILE A 164 7.30 -4.01 2.39
CA ILE A 164 6.81 -4.22 3.76
C ILE A 164 5.46 -3.53 3.88
N VAL A 165 4.44 -4.28 4.27
CA VAL A 165 3.07 -3.79 4.42
C VAL A 165 2.60 -4.08 5.83
N GLY A 166 2.25 -3.03 6.56
CA GLY A 166 1.50 -3.12 7.80
C GLY A 166 0.03 -3.18 7.47
N ALA A 167 -0.68 -4.18 8.00
CA ALA A 167 -2.12 -4.31 7.86
C ALA A 167 -2.73 -4.41 9.27
N PRO A 168 -2.91 -3.28 9.96
CA PRO A 168 -3.17 -3.28 11.40
C PRO A 168 -4.53 -3.91 11.76
N ASN A 169 -5.48 -3.87 10.83
CA ASN A 169 -6.81 -4.45 11.02
C ASN A 169 -7.01 -5.78 10.28
N LEU A 170 -6.02 -6.30 9.55
CA LEU A 170 -6.17 -7.57 8.82
C LEU A 170 -5.69 -8.75 9.67
N SER A 171 -6.53 -9.77 9.79
CA SER A 171 -6.16 -11.00 10.49
C SER A 171 -5.14 -11.82 9.69
N ILE A 172 -4.12 -12.37 10.37
CA ILE A 172 -3.16 -13.29 9.76
C ILE A 172 -3.82 -14.58 9.24
N ASP A 173 -4.99 -14.91 9.78
CA ASP A 173 -5.83 -16.07 9.48
C ASP A 173 -7.08 -15.70 8.64
N ALA A 174 -7.05 -14.53 7.98
CA ALA A 174 -8.14 -14.05 7.14
C ALA A 174 -8.55 -15.07 6.07
N LYS A 175 -9.84 -15.07 5.72
CA LYS A 175 -10.44 -16.00 4.76
C LYS A 175 -11.16 -15.24 3.66
N ALA A 176 -11.09 -15.77 2.45
CA ALA A 176 -11.79 -15.23 1.29
C ALA A 176 -13.28 -15.66 1.27
N PRO A 177 -14.16 -14.88 0.62
CA PRO A 177 -13.90 -13.54 0.10
C PRO A 177 -13.81 -12.50 1.23
N LEU A 178 -12.93 -11.52 1.08
CA LEU A 178 -12.76 -10.40 2.01
C LEU A 178 -13.45 -9.13 1.53
N LYS A 179 -13.97 -8.37 2.47
CA LYS A 179 -14.50 -7.02 2.36
C LYS A 179 -13.81 -6.09 3.35
N ASN A 180 -14.01 -4.78 3.21
CA ASN A 180 -13.38 -3.79 4.09
C ASN A 180 -13.78 -3.96 5.56
N GLU A 181 -14.96 -4.49 5.84
CA GLU A 181 -15.48 -4.70 7.21
C GLU A 181 -14.90 -5.93 7.92
N ASP A 182 -14.19 -6.82 7.20
CA ASP A 182 -13.68 -8.09 7.73
C ASP A 182 -12.39 -7.87 8.53
N ILE A 183 -12.49 -7.08 9.60
CA ILE A 183 -11.39 -6.75 10.50
C ILE A 183 -11.01 -7.92 11.41
N ASP A 184 -9.77 -7.93 11.87
CA ASP A 184 -9.24 -8.93 12.80
C ASP A 184 -10.00 -8.90 14.14
N PRO A 185 -10.73 -9.97 14.50
CA PRO A 185 -11.50 -10.00 15.74
C PRO A 185 -10.62 -9.93 17.00
N LYS A 186 -9.32 -10.22 16.87
CA LYS A 186 -8.36 -10.11 17.98
C LYS A 186 -7.72 -8.72 18.09
N GLY A 187 -7.87 -7.86 17.08
CA GLY A 187 -7.18 -6.57 17.01
C GLY A 187 -5.65 -6.71 17.07
N GLU A 188 -5.10 -7.81 16.54
CA GLU A 188 -3.66 -8.03 16.49
C GLU A 188 -3.09 -7.39 15.23
N GLY A 189 -3.70 -7.65 14.06
CA GLY A 189 -3.17 -7.22 12.78
C GLY A 189 -1.93 -8.01 12.36
N CYS A 190 -1.39 -7.69 11.18
CA CYS A 190 -0.21 -8.38 10.65
C CYS A 190 0.75 -7.46 9.88
N ILE A 191 1.96 -7.96 9.67
CA ILE A 191 2.96 -7.36 8.79
C ILE A 191 3.34 -8.38 7.73
N PHE A 192 3.29 -7.95 6.48
CA PHE A 192 3.84 -8.65 5.34
C PHE A 192 5.21 -8.08 5.00
N PHE A 193 6.10 -8.92 4.53
CA PHE A 193 7.37 -8.45 3.97
C PHE A 193 7.95 -9.41 2.95
N ALA A 194 8.69 -8.86 1.99
CA ALA A 194 9.43 -9.63 1.00
C ALA A 194 10.74 -8.93 0.63
N VAL A 195 11.71 -9.74 0.21
CA VAL A 195 12.88 -9.26 -0.54
C VAL A 195 12.90 -10.01 -1.86
N LYS A 196 13.17 -9.30 -2.96
CA LYS A 196 13.22 -9.87 -4.30
C LYS A 196 14.12 -11.11 -4.35
N GLY A 197 13.58 -12.23 -4.86
CA GLY A 197 14.22 -13.54 -4.95
C GLY A 197 14.30 -14.33 -3.63
N HIS A 198 13.73 -13.85 -2.53
CA HIS A 198 13.82 -14.49 -1.21
C HIS A 198 12.47 -14.91 -0.64
N GLY A 199 11.38 -14.75 -1.39
CA GLY A 199 10.02 -15.06 -0.99
C GLY A 199 9.35 -13.98 -0.15
N ALA A 200 8.03 -14.10 -0.02
CA ALA A 200 7.22 -13.28 0.87
C ALA A 200 6.91 -13.99 2.19
N TYR A 201 6.72 -13.19 3.24
CA TYR A 201 6.50 -13.63 4.60
C TYR A 201 5.39 -12.78 5.23
N ILE A 202 4.76 -13.35 6.26
CA ILE A 202 3.76 -12.68 7.09
C ILE A 202 4.04 -13.00 8.55
N ARG A 203 3.83 -12.04 9.44
CA ARG A 203 3.88 -12.24 10.90
C ARG A 203 2.78 -11.45 11.60
N PRO A 204 2.37 -11.82 12.83
CA PRO A 204 1.53 -10.96 13.65
C PRO A 204 2.21 -9.61 13.89
N LEU A 205 1.43 -8.54 14.01
CA LEU A 205 1.97 -7.19 14.20
C LEU A 205 2.81 -7.09 15.48
N LYS A 206 2.33 -7.70 16.57
CA LYS A 206 2.89 -7.55 17.92
C LYS A 206 4.03 -8.53 18.25
N THR A 207 4.14 -9.64 17.52
CA THR A 207 5.13 -10.69 17.81
C THR A 207 6.00 -10.99 16.60
N ASP A 208 7.30 -11.22 16.84
CA ASP A 208 8.24 -11.58 15.78
C ASP A 208 8.21 -13.10 15.50
N GLN A 209 7.09 -13.56 14.92
CA GLN A 209 6.88 -14.95 14.53
C GLN A 209 6.55 -15.05 13.02
N PRO A 210 7.53 -14.83 12.14
CA PRO A 210 7.29 -14.86 10.70
C PRO A 210 7.09 -16.27 10.16
N ARG A 211 6.07 -16.42 9.31
CA ARG A 211 5.88 -17.58 8.44
C ARG A 211 6.07 -17.18 6.98
N ARG A 212 6.71 -18.05 6.20
CA ARG A 212 6.82 -17.86 4.74
C ARG A 212 5.46 -18.11 4.09
N LEU A 213 5.08 -17.26 3.15
CA LEU A 213 3.92 -17.51 2.28
C LEU A 213 4.32 -18.53 1.21
N PRO A 214 3.51 -19.57 0.95
CA PRO A 214 3.83 -20.56 -0.07
C PRO A 214 3.71 -19.97 -1.48
N LEU A 215 4.24 -20.70 -2.46
CA LEU A 215 3.85 -20.50 -3.85
C LEU A 215 2.46 -21.11 -4.03
N TYR A 216 1.51 -20.30 -4.45
CA TYR A 216 0.14 -20.76 -4.68
C TYR A 216 -0.04 -21.12 -6.15
N THR A 217 -0.64 -22.28 -6.41
CA THR A 217 -1.02 -22.72 -7.76
C THR A 217 -2.51 -22.93 -7.82
N ASN A 218 -3.21 -22.16 -8.65
CA ASN A 218 -4.64 -22.37 -8.90
C ASN A 218 -5.08 -21.71 -10.21
N ASN A 219 -5.74 -22.50 -11.07
CA ASN A 219 -6.27 -22.05 -12.36
C ASN A 219 -7.67 -21.43 -12.25
N ASP A 220 -8.40 -21.69 -11.15
CA ASP A 220 -9.71 -21.07 -10.93
C ASP A 220 -9.53 -19.59 -10.57
N ILE A 221 -10.03 -18.72 -11.44
CA ILE A 221 -9.86 -17.27 -11.29
C ILE A 221 -10.73 -16.76 -10.13
N SER A 222 -10.10 -16.06 -9.18
CA SER A 222 -10.75 -15.38 -8.07
C SER A 222 -10.22 -13.95 -7.99
N LEU A 223 -11.13 -12.98 -8.13
CA LEU A 223 -10.80 -11.57 -8.19
C LEU A 223 -10.52 -10.96 -6.81
N VAL A 224 -9.53 -10.07 -6.79
CA VAL A 224 -9.29 -9.09 -5.73
C VAL A 224 -9.32 -7.70 -6.37
N THR A 225 -10.36 -6.94 -6.12
CA THR A 225 -10.57 -5.63 -6.74
C THR A 225 -11.40 -4.72 -5.84
N SER A 226 -11.94 -3.64 -6.39
CA SER A 226 -12.95 -2.84 -5.71
C SER A 226 -14.10 -2.45 -6.61
N SER A 227 -15.32 -2.53 -6.09
CA SER A 227 -16.53 -2.04 -6.75
C SER A 227 -16.82 -0.55 -6.50
N THR A 228 -16.08 0.10 -5.60
CA THR A 228 -16.42 1.44 -5.08
C THR A 228 -15.46 2.56 -5.49
N VAL A 229 -14.32 2.24 -6.12
CA VAL A 229 -13.38 3.28 -6.60
C VAL A 229 -13.82 3.86 -7.94
N ASN A 230 -14.23 5.13 -7.91
CA ASN A 230 -14.75 5.87 -9.08
C ASN A 230 -13.79 6.04 -10.26
N SER A 231 -12.51 5.71 -10.09
CA SER A 231 -11.52 5.74 -11.18
C SER A 231 -11.65 4.55 -12.14
N ALA A 232 -12.41 3.51 -11.78
CA ALA A 232 -12.63 2.33 -12.61
C ALA A 232 -13.52 2.60 -13.83
N LEU A 233 -13.19 1.97 -14.95
CA LEU A 233 -14.10 1.77 -16.07
C LEU A 233 -14.98 0.53 -15.81
N PHE A 234 -15.99 0.64 -14.94
CA PHE A 234 -16.76 -0.49 -14.39
C PHE A 234 -17.24 -1.52 -15.42
N ARG A 235 -17.80 -1.07 -16.56
CA ARG A 235 -18.27 -1.97 -17.63
C ARG A 235 -17.20 -2.93 -18.16
N VAL A 236 -15.94 -2.49 -18.22
CA VAL A 236 -14.83 -3.37 -18.64
C VAL A 236 -14.56 -4.43 -17.58
N HIS A 237 -14.62 -4.08 -16.29
CA HIS A 237 -14.37 -5.03 -15.21
C HIS A 237 -15.47 -6.08 -15.09
N GLU A 238 -16.73 -5.67 -15.21
CA GLU A 238 -17.89 -6.57 -15.24
C GLU A 238 -17.81 -7.54 -16.43
N ASN A 239 -17.44 -7.02 -17.61
CA ASN A 239 -17.29 -7.83 -18.83
C ASN A 239 -16.13 -8.83 -18.69
N VAL A 240 -14.99 -8.39 -18.15
CA VAL A 240 -13.84 -9.26 -17.85
C VAL A 240 -14.24 -10.38 -16.89
N ALA A 241 -14.91 -10.05 -15.78
CA ALA A 241 -15.36 -11.06 -14.82
C ALA A 241 -16.33 -12.07 -15.44
N SER A 242 -17.28 -11.60 -16.26
CA SER A 242 -18.22 -12.46 -16.98
C SER A 242 -17.51 -13.43 -17.94
N ARG A 243 -16.54 -12.95 -18.74
CA ARG A 243 -15.76 -13.78 -19.67
C ARG A 243 -14.84 -14.78 -18.98
N LEU A 244 -14.34 -14.42 -17.80
CA LEU A 244 -13.50 -15.29 -16.97
C LEU A 244 -14.33 -16.24 -16.08
N ASN A 245 -15.66 -16.14 -16.09
CA ASN A 245 -16.57 -16.92 -15.27
C ASN A 245 -16.25 -16.84 -13.76
N THR A 246 -15.98 -15.63 -13.27
CA THR A 246 -15.68 -15.35 -11.86
C THR A 246 -16.70 -14.39 -11.26
N ALA A 247 -16.89 -14.49 -9.95
CA ALA A 247 -17.64 -13.49 -9.20
C ALA A 247 -16.96 -12.11 -9.32
N TYR A 248 -17.78 -11.06 -9.44
CA TYR A 248 -17.37 -9.67 -9.37
C TYR A 248 -18.11 -8.97 -8.24
N PRO A 249 -17.41 -8.25 -7.34
CA PRO A 249 -15.96 -8.01 -7.32
C PRO A 249 -15.10 -9.17 -6.77
N GLY A 250 -15.70 -10.22 -6.20
CA GLY A 250 -14.94 -11.26 -5.48
C GLY A 250 -14.53 -10.76 -4.10
N ASN A 251 -13.23 -10.61 -3.85
CA ASN A 251 -12.73 -9.83 -2.71
C ASN A 251 -12.86 -8.33 -3.05
N ASP A 252 -13.61 -7.57 -2.25
CA ASP A 252 -13.94 -6.14 -2.48
C ASP A 252 -13.23 -5.25 -1.47
N LEU A 253 -12.05 -4.76 -1.85
CA LEU A 253 -11.16 -4.01 -0.97
C LEU A 253 -10.87 -2.65 -1.55
N LEU A 254 -11.26 -1.59 -0.85
CA LEU A 254 -10.94 -0.23 -1.25
C LEU A 254 -9.42 0.03 -1.28
N PRO A 255 -8.64 -0.31 -0.23
CA PRO A 255 -7.21 0.00 -0.17
C PRO A 255 -6.43 -0.75 -1.24
N TRP A 256 -5.54 -0.07 -1.95
CA TRP A 256 -4.77 -0.65 -3.06
C TRP A 256 -3.73 -1.66 -2.59
N VAL A 257 -3.01 -1.32 -1.54
CA VAL A 257 -1.92 -2.10 -0.96
C VAL A 257 -2.45 -3.44 -0.44
N LEU A 258 -3.62 -3.43 0.21
CA LEU A 258 -4.23 -4.67 0.71
C LEU A 258 -4.67 -5.62 -0.39
N ARG A 259 -5.03 -5.13 -1.59
CA ARG A 259 -5.34 -6.04 -2.71
C ARG A 259 -4.15 -6.91 -3.06
N TRP A 260 -2.95 -6.33 -3.10
CA TRP A 260 -1.71 -7.08 -3.35
C TRP A 260 -1.36 -8.02 -2.20
N ALA A 261 -1.54 -7.59 -0.95
CA ALA A 261 -1.30 -8.44 0.22
C ALA A 261 -2.24 -9.66 0.24
N VAL A 262 -3.52 -9.48 -0.07
CA VAL A 262 -4.53 -10.55 -0.14
C VAL A 262 -4.25 -11.52 -1.30
N LEU A 263 -3.78 -11.01 -2.45
CA LEU A 263 -3.26 -11.86 -3.53
C LEU A 263 -2.04 -12.68 -3.08
N ALA A 264 -1.11 -12.07 -2.33
CA ALA A 264 0.05 -12.76 -1.79
C ALA A 264 -0.33 -13.84 -0.75
N MET A 265 -1.43 -13.67 -0.01
CA MET A 265 -1.99 -14.70 0.88
C MET A 265 -2.68 -15.86 0.15
N GLY A 266 -2.85 -15.77 -1.17
CA GLY A 266 -3.60 -16.76 -1.96
C GLY A 266 -5.11 -16.74 -1.70
N LEU A 267 -5.65 -15.66 -1.11
CA LEU A 267 -7.08 -15.45 -0.88
C LEU A 267 -7.82 -14.96 -2.15
N GLY A 268 -7.05 -14.65 -3.19
CA GLY A 268 -7.44 -14.57 -4.58
C GLY A 268 -6.20 -14.76 -5.42
N ASN A 269 -6.35 -14.78 -6.75
CA ASN A 269 -5.21 -14.98 -7.65
C ASN A 269 -5.17 -13.99 -8.82
N THR A 270 -6.17 -13.12 -8.94
CA THR A 270 -6.28 -12.20 -10.08
C THR A 270 -6.73 -10.81 -9.62
N THR A 271 -6.12 -9.77 -10.16
CA THR A 271 -6.61 -8.39 -10.08
C THR A 271 -6.55 -7.73 -11.46
N VAL A 272 -7.58 -6.95 -11.76
CA VAL A 272 -7.69 -6.19 -12.99
C VAL A 272 -8.10 -4.79 -12.62
N TRP A 273 -7.41 -3.81 -13.20
CA TRP A 273 -7.81 -2.42 -13.13
C TRP A 273 -7.67 -1.70 -14.46
N VAL A 274 -8.75 -1.07 -14.91
CA VAL A 274 -8.78 -0.26 -16.12
C VAL A 274 -9.32 1.11 -15.77
N TYR A 275 -8.53 2.17 -15.94
CA TYR A 275 -9.00 3.50 -15.60
C TYR A 275 -10.08 4.00 -16.55
N ARG A 276 -11.04 4.74 -16.01
CA ARG A 276 -12.12 5.41 -16.75
C ARG A 276 -11.59 6.46 -17.73
N ARG A 277 -10.52 7.16 -17.33
CA ARG A 277 -9.87 8.21 -18.12
C ARG A 277 -8.47 7.77 -18.54
N PRO A 278 -8.06 8.03 -19.79
CA PRO A 278 -6.76 7.62 -20.31
C PRO A 278 -5.58 8.43 -19.74
N ASP A 279 -5.84 9.63 -19.20
CA ASP A 279 -4.87 10.52 -18.56
C ASP A 279 -4.71 10.26 -17.05
N ARG A 280 -5.35 9.22 -16.52
CA ARG A 280 -5.25 8.84 -15.11
C ARG A 280 -4.16 7.79 -14.92
N TYR A 281 -3.28 8.05 -13.97
CA TYR A 281 -2.19 7.17 -13.56
C TYR A 281 -2.34 6.79 -12.09
N ALA A 282 -1.77 5.63 -11.74
CA ALA A 282 -1.56 5.26 -10.34
C ALA A 282 -0.44 6.09 -9.72
N LYS A 283 -0.50 6.25 -8.40
CA LYS A 283 0.62 6.72 -7.60
C LYS A 283 1.55 5.54 -7.30
N VAL A 284 2.86 5.76 -7.23
CA VAL A 284 3.82 4.67 -7.00
C VAL A 284 3.65 4.04 -5.61
N TRP A 285 3.31 4.83 -4.59
CA TRP A 285 3.19 4.35 -3.20
C TRP A 285 1.96 3.47 -2.94
N ASP A 286 0.89 3.58 -3.73
CA ASP A 286 -0.27 2.66 -3.69
C ASP A 286 0.09 1.20 -4.08
N HIS A 287 1.28 0.97 -4.67
CA HIS A 287 1.62 -0.28 -5.35
C HIS A 287 3.02 -0.83 -5.05
N ALA A 288 4.05 0.02 -5.03
CA ALA A 288 5.44 -0.39 -4.87
C ALA A 288 5.64 -1.19 -3.58
N GLY A 289 6.40 -2.28 -3.63
CA GLY A 289 6.64 -3.17 -2.48
C GLY A 289 5.47 -4.12 -2.21
N ALA A 290 4.22 -3.65 -2.24
CA ALA A 290 3.04 -4.50 -2.13
C ALA A 290 2.93 -5.46 -3.32
N MET A 291 3.17 -4.96 -4.54
CA MET A 291 3.29 -5.78 -5.76
C MET A 291 4.37 -6.86 -5.63
N LEU A 292 5.51 -6.54 -5.01
CA LEU A 292 6.60 -7.51 -4.78
C LEU A 292 6.13 -8.70 -3.93
N LEU A 293 5.25 -8.48 -2.94
CA LEU A 293 4.68 -9.59 -2.15
C LEU A 293 3.97 -10.60 -3.05
N PHE A 294 3.20 -10.11 -4.03
CA PHE A 294 2.50 -10.98 -4.97
C PHE A 294 3.46 -11.68 -5.93
N GLU A 295 4.45 -10.96 -6.48
CA GLU A 295 5.48 -11.55 -7.35
C GLU A 295 6.27 -12.66 -6.63
N GLU A 296 6.68 -12.42 -5.39
CA GLU A 296 7.45 -13.39 -4.57
C GLU A 296 6.63 -14.60 -4.10
N THR A 297 5.32 -14.60 -4.34
CA THR A 297 4.46 -15.78 -4.14
C THR A 297 4.08 -16.44 -5.46
N GLY A 298 4.62 -15.99 -6.60
CA GLY A 298 4.38 -16.57 -7.93
C GLY A 298 3.42 -15.78 -8.83
N GLY A 299 3.07 -14.54 -8.46
CA GLY A 299 2.27 -13.65 -9.29
C GLY A 299 3.06 -13.01 -10.43
N LYS A 300 2.35 -12.67 -11.51
CA LYS A 300 2.85 -11.85 -12.62
C LYS A 300 2.01 -10.59 -12.73
N ILE A 301 2.66 -9.45 -12.97
CA ILE A 301 2.02 -8.13 -13.03
C ILE A 301 2.46 -7.40 -14.30
N THR A 302 1.49 -6.87 -15.02
CA THR A 302 1.70 -5.96 -16.15
C THR A 302 0.69 -4.82 -16.09
N ASP A 303 0.86 -3.83 -16.95
CA ASP A 303 -0.26 -2.96 -17.32
C ASP A 303 -1.28 -3.70 -18.21
N VAL A 304 -2.37 -3.03 -18.60
CA VAL A 304 -3.43 -3.65 -19.42
C VAL A 304 -3.00 -3.95 -20.87
N TRP A 305 -1.80 -3.52 -21.26
CA TRP A 305 -1.21 -3.79 -22.56
C TRP A 305 -0.17 -4.90 -22.53
N GLY A 306 0.19 -5.40 -21.35
CA GLY A 306 1.22 -6.42 -21.15
C GLY A 306 2.62 -5.84 -20.94
N ARG A 307 2.74 -4.53 -20.73
CA ARG A 307 4.04 -3.89 -20.46
C ARG A 307 4.41 -4.10 -19.00
N LYS A 308 5.70 -4.29 -18.75
CA LYS A 308 6.24 -4.33 -17.38
C LYS A 308 5.92 -3.03 -16.65
N ILE A 309 5.61 -3.15 -15.37
CA ILE A 309 5.42 -2.01 -14.48
C ILE A 309 6.72 -1.24 -14.29
N ASN A 310 6.68 0.08 -14.49
CA ASN A 310 7.80 0.99 -14.32
C ASN A 310 7.53 1.93 -13.13
N LEU A 311 8.18 1.62 -12.00
CA LEU A 311 8.08 2.39 -10.75
C LEU A 311 9.03 3.60 -10.72
N ALA A 312 9.85 3.80 -11.76
CA ALA A 312 10.81 4.89 -11.89
C ALA A 312 10.31 6.07 -12.76
N ALA A 313 9.07 6.01 -13.25
CA ALA A 313 8.48 7.02 -14.14
C ALA A 313 8.01 8.31 -13.43
N GLY A 314 8.52 8.58 -12.23
CA GLY A 314 8.11 9.67 -11.34
C GLY A 314 7.12 9.21 -10.25
N ARG A 315 6.52 10.18 -9.54
CA ARG A 315 5.52 9.92 -8.47
C ARG A 315 4.27 9.20 -8.98
N MET A 316 3.90 9.49 -10.23
CA MET A 316 2.85 8.80 -10.95
C MET A 316 3.45 7.74 -11.88
N MET A 317 2.82 6.59 -11.98
CA MET A 317 3.19 5.48 -12.88
C MET A 317 2.84 5.81 -14.34
N SER A 318 3.36 6.93 -14.86
CA SER A 318 3.00 7.55 -16.14
C SER A 318 3.33 6.70 -17.37
N ALA A 319 4.25 5.73 -17.21
CA ALA A 319 4.61 4.77 -18.25
C ALA A 319 3.65 3.58 -18.37
N ASN A 320 2.68 3.44 -17.46
CA ASN A 320 1.74 2.31 -17.41
C ASN A 320 0.28 2.80 -17.34
N PHE A 321 -0.63 2.03 -17.93
CA PHE A 321 -2.07 2.29 -17.87
C PHE A 321 -2.80 1.09 -17.31
N GLY A 322 -3.42 1.25 -16.13
CA GLY A 322 -4.12 0.17 -15.44
C GLY A 322 -3.21 -1.00 -15.07
N PHE A 323 -3.82 -2.10 -14.63
CA PHE A 323 -3.12 -3.27 -14.09
C PHE A 323 -3.79 -4.57 -14.48
N VAL A 324 -2.97 -5.58 -14.75
CA VAL A 324 -3.36 -6.99 -14.78
C VAL A 324 -2.35 -7.75 -13.95
N GLY A 325 -2.80 -8.22 -12.79
CA GLY A 325 -2.08 -9.15 -11.94
C GLY A 325 -2.76 -10.50 -11.98
N ALA A 326 -2.03 -11.56 -12.31
CA ALA A 326 -2.53 -12.92 -12.15
C ALA A 326 -1.36 -13.90 -11.98
N ARG A 327 -1.65 -15.13 -11.57
CA ARG A 327 -0.66 -16.20 -11.49
C ARG A 327 -0.54 -16.89 -12.86
N GLU A 328 -0.88 -18.17 -12.96
CA GLU A 328 -0.77 -18.97 -14.18
C GLU A 328 -1.62 -18.42 -15.35
N GLU A 329 -2.79 -17.85 -15.04
CA GLU A 329 -3.75 -17.38 -16.05
C GLU A 329 -3.46 -15.96 -16.58
N HIS A 330 -2.29 -15.36 -16.29
CA HIS A 330 -2.00 -13.95 -16.61
C HIS A 330 -2.23 -13.58 -18.08
N GLU A 331 -1.73 -14.40 -19.02
CA GLU A 331 -1.89 -14.12 -20.45
C GLU A 331 -3.35 -14.18 -20.90
N ARG A 332 -4.11 -15.15 -20.37
CA ARG A 332 -5.54 -15.27 -20.66
C ARG A 332 -6.32 -14.08 -20.11
N VAL A 333 -6.06 -13.67 -18.87
CA VAL A 333 -6.69 -12.51 -18.25
C VAL A 333 -6.36 -11.24 -19.04
N LEU A 334 -5.10 -11.05 -19.40
CA LEU A 334 -4.63 -9.90 -20.19
C LEU A 334 -5.35 -9.82 -21.54
N GLN A 335 -5.49 -10.94 -22.24
CA GLN A 335 -6.20 -11.01 -23.52
C GLN A 335 -7.67 -10.60 -23.36
N VAL A 336 -8.36 -11.14 -22.34
CA VAL A 336 -9.74 -10.78 -22.04
C VAL A 336 -9.90 -9.30 -21.71
N VAL A 337 -8.96 -8.71 -20.97
CA VAL A 337 -8.96 -7.26 -20.67
C VAL A 337 -8.84 -6.42 -21.94
N LYS A 338 -7.92 -6.79 -22.85
CA LYS A 338 -7.71 -6.09 -24.13
C LYS A 338 -8.97 -6.12 -25.00
N GLU A 339 -9.64 -7.27 -25.07
CA GLU A 339 -10.88 -7.43 -25.83
C GLU A 339 -12.02 -6.59 -25.24
N ALA A 340 -12.26 -6.72 -23.92
CA ALA A 340 -13.31 -5.98 -23.22
C ALA A 340 -13.11 -4.46 -23.32
N TYR A 341 -11.86 -3.98 -23.21
CA TYR A 341 -11.55 -2.58 -23.40
C TYR A 341 -11.81 -2.11 -24.83
N SER A 342 -11.34 -2.87 -25.84
CA SER A 342 -11.50 -2.52 -27.25
C SER A 342 -12.98 -2.41 -27.66
N GLU A 343 -13.82 -3.32 -27.18
CA GLU A 343 -15.28 -3.26 -27.40
C GLU A 343 -15.91 -2.04 -26.74
N GLN A 344 -15.53 -1.73 -25.50
CA GLN A 344 -16.04 -0.56 -24.78
C GLN A 344 -15.68 0.76 -25.48
N ILE A 345 -14.49 0.85 -26.11
CA ILE A 345 -14.09 2.01 -26.89
C ILE A 345 -14.89 2.12 -28.19
N LYS A 346 -15.07 1.01 -28.95
CA LYS A 346 -15.90 1.00 -30.17
C LYS A 346 -17.33 1.45 -29.91
N LEU A 347 -17.93 0.99 -28.81
CA LEU A 347 -19.29 1.40 -28.41
C LEU A 347 -19.38 2.91 -28.15
N ARG A 348 -18.36 3.53 -27.55
CA ARG A 348 -18.32 4.98 -27.35
C ARG A 348 -18.20 5.76 -28.66
N THR A 349 -17.35 5.31 -29.57
CA THR A 349 -17.18 5.96 -30.88
C THR A 349 -18.47 5.94 -31.69
N ASN A 350 -19.20 4.81 -31.69
CA ASN A 350 -20.47 4.69 -32.41
C ASN A 350 -21.62 5.49 -31.80
N MET A 351 -21.55 5.86 -30.52
CA MET A 351 -22.55 6.74 -29.87
C MET A 351 -22.32 8.23 -30.16
N HIS A 352 -21.13 8.60 -30.64
CA HIS A 352 -20.73 9.98 -30.92
C HIS A 352 -20.59 10.29 -32.42
N ALA A 353 -20.89 9.33 -33.29
CA ALA A 353 -20.98 9.47 -34.74
C ALA A 353 -22.45 9.60 -35.18
#